data_AF-A0A7V8WH92-F1
#
_entry.id   AF-A0A7V8WH92-F1
#
_cell.length_a   1.000
_cell.length_b   1.000
_cell.length_c   1.000
_cell.angle_alpha   90.00
_cell.angle_beta   90.00
_cell.angle_gamma   90.00
#
_symmetry.space_group_name_H-M   'P 1'
#
loop_
_entity.id
_entity.type
_entity.pdbx_description
1 polymer ?
#
loop_
_entity_poly.entity_id
_entity_poly.type
_entity_poly.pdbx_seq_one_letter_code
_entity_poly.pdbx_strand_id
1 'polypeptide(L)' 'MARGFDSKFVEAQQEEATRTHTVRPAMTDEQREVAGRRATLELARVRAAGDLQSATAPAYRRMLEQALAALDDQLARLV' A
#
# COMPACT_ATOMS: atom_id res chain seq x y z
N MET A 1 -5.46 9.88 -24.94
CA MET A 1 -6.30 9.29 -23.87
C MET A 1 -5.38 8.67 -22.84
N ALA A 2 -5.58 9.06 -21.58
CA ALA A 2 -4.88 8.57 -20.39
C ALA A 2 -4.81 7.03 -20.41
N ARG A 3 -3.77 6.37 -19.91
CA ARG A 3 -3.29 6.42 -18.52
C ARG A 3 -1.84 5.92 -18.47
N GLY A 4 -0.91 6.84 -18.28
CA GLY A 4 0.44 6.56 -17.78
C GLY A 4 0.57 7.27 -16.45
N PHE A 5 -0.02 6.70 -15.40
CA PHE A 5 -0.02 7.28 -14.05
C PHE A 5 0.57 6.23 -13.11
N ASP A 6 1.89 6.02 -13.18
CA ASP A 6 2.60 5.33 -12.09
C ASP A 6 4.12 5.55 -12.11
N SER A 7 4.58 6.78 -12.34
CA SER A 7 6.03 7.05 -12.31
C SER A 7 6.41 8.45 -11.80
N LYS A 8 5.52 9.13 -11.06
CA LYS A 8 5.81 10.48 -10.52
C LYS A 8 5.67 10.63 -9.00
N PHE A 9 5.65 9.53 -8.24
CA PHE A 9 5.60 9.60 -6.77
C PHE A 9 6.95 9.34 -6.08
N VAL A 10 8.08 9.42 -6.81
CA VAL A 10 9.42 9.19 -6.24
C VAL A 10 10.28 10.47 -6.13
N GLU A 11 9.89 11.60 -6.73
CA GLU A 11 10.73 12.83 -6.75
C GLU A 11 10.27 13.98 -5.84
N ALA A 12 9.28 13.80 -4.97
CA ALA A 12 8.69 14.94 -4.25
C ALA A 12 9.22 15.20 -2.82
N GLN A 13 10.18 14.42 -2.29
CA GLN A 13 10.53 14.52 -0.86
C GLN A 13 12.03 14.76 -0.58
N GLN A 14 12.73 15.50 -1.44
CA GLN A 14 14.09 15.97 -1.15
C GLN A 14 14.20 17.48 -0.87
N GLU A 15 13.15 18.28 -1.10
CA GLU A 15 13.29 19.75 -0.98
C GLU A 15 12.95 20.35 0.39
N GLU A 16 12.45 19.56 1.37
CA GLU A 16 12.07 20.10 2.69
C GLU A 16 13.09 19.81 3.80
N ALA A 17 14.39 19.81 3.47
CA ALA A 17 15.49 19.60 4.41
C ALA A 17 15.87 20.84 5.25
N THR A 18 15.17 21.97 5.07
CA THR A 18 15.60 23.25 5.65
C THR A 18 14.42 24.09 6.11
N ARG A 19 13.83 23.75 7.26
CA ARG A 19 13.35 24.74 8.27
C ARG A 19 12.76 24.04 9.50
N THR A 20 13.63 23.93 10.50
CA THR A 20 13.36 24.31 11.90
C THR A 20 11.90 24.29 12.38
N HIS A 21 11.51 23.29 13.18
CA HIS A 21 10.98 23.39 14.54
C HIS A 21 10.08 22.21 14.92
N THR A 22 10.25 21.75 16.17
CA THR A 22 9.54 20.67 16.88
C THR A 22 9.91 19.26 16.45
N VAL A 23 10.95 18.71 17.09
CA VAL A 23 11.39 17.32 16.95
C VAL A 23 10.35 16.41 17.61
N ARG A 24 9.20 16.19 16.94
CA ARG A 24 8.63 14.84 16.93
C ARG A 24 9.74 13.95 16.36
N PRO A 25 10.03 12.76 16.93
CA PRO A 25 11.04 11.90 16.36
C PRO A 25 10.70 11.73 14.88
N ALA A 26 11.59 12.21 14.02
CA ALA A 26 11.46 12.01 12.59
C ALA A 26 11.27 10.51 12.40
N MET A 27 10.21 10.11 11.70
CA MET A 27 10.01 8.70 11.42
C MET A 27 11.32 8.19 10.82
N THR A 28 11.94 7.21 11.49
CA THR A 28 13.19 6.65 11.00
C THR A 28 12.94 6.05 9.62
N ASP A 29 13.97 5.90 8.79
CA ASP A 29 13.78 5.42 7.42
C ASP A 29 13.09 4.04 7.40
N GLU A 30 13.33 3.23 8.42
CA GLU A 30 12.63 1.96 8.66
C GLU A 30 11.13 2.15 8.92
N GLN A 31 10.73 3.17 9.68
CA GLN A 31 9.32 3.48 9.93
C GLN A 31 8.60 3.97 8.66
N ARG A 32 9.31 4.71 7.80
CA ARG A 32 8.77 5.13 6.50
C ARG A 32 8.62 3.97 5.53
N GLU A 33 9.58 3.05 5.50
CA GLU A 33 9.47 1.83 4.69
C GLU A 33 8.31 0.95 5.15
N VAL A 34 8.15 0.74 6.45
CA VAL A 34 7.03 -0.04 7.01
C VAL A 34 5.70 0.62 6.66
N ALA A 35 5.57 1.94 6.80
CA ALA A 35 4.37 2.67 6.43
C ALA A 35 4.06 2.56 4.92
N GLY A 36 5.07 2.69 4.07
CA GLY A 36 4.91 2.53 2.61
C GLY A 36 4.47 1.12 2.23
N ARG A 37 5.13 0.10 2.76
CA ARG A 37 4.78 -1.32 2.53
C ARG A 37 3.36 -1.62 2.99
N ARG A 38 2.97 -1.13 4.17
CA ARG A 38 1.60 -1.26 4.69
C ARG A 38 0.57 -0.61 3.76
N ALA A 39 0.81 0.62 3.31
CA ALA A 39 -0.08 1.32 2.39
C ALA A 39 -0.26 0.56 1.07
N THR A 40 0.82 0.00 0.52
CA THR A 40 0.75 -0.84 -0.69
C THR A 40 -0.10 -2.09 -0.48
N LEU A 41 0.07 -2.78 0.65
CA LEU A 41 -0.71 -3.99 0.96
C LEU A 41 -2.19 -3.67 1.22
N GLU A 42 -2.48 -2.58 1.93
CA GLU A 42 -3.86 -2.11 2.15
C GLU A 42 -4.55 -1.78 0.82
N LEU A 43 -3.87 -1.11 -0.11
CA LEU A 43 -4.40 -0.81 -1.44
C LEU A 43 -4.69 -2.10 -2.24
N ALA A 44 -3.76 -3.06 -2.23
CA ALA A 44 -3.94 -4.34 -2.89
C ALA A 44 -5.13 -5.12 -2.32
N ARG A 45 -5.30 -5.08 -1.00
CA ARG A 45 -6.43 -5.71 -0.30
C ARG A 45 -7.76 -5.10 -0.70
N VAL A 46 -7.87 -3.77 -0.71
CA VAL A 46 -9.09 -3.06 -1.11
C VAL A 46 -9.47 -3.42 -2.55
N ARG A 47 -8.49 -3.48 -3.45
CA ARG A 47 -8.71 -3.88 -4.84
C ARG A 47 -9.23 -5.31 -4.94
N ALA A 48 -8.56 -6.27 -4.31
CA ALA A 48 -8.97 -7.68 -4.34
C ALA A 48 -10.37 -7.89 -3.74
N ALA A 49 -10.72 -7.14 -2.69
CA ALA A 49 -12.07 -7.18 -2.11
C ALA A 49 -13.12 -6.63 -3.07
N GLY A 50 -12.84 -5.53 -3.77
CA GLY A 50 -13.73 -5.00 -4.82
C GLY A 50 -13.90 -5.98 -5.98
N ASP A 51 -12.81 -6.60 -6.42
CA ASP A 51 -12.84 -7.63 -7.47
C ASP A 51 -13.69 -8.83 -7.02
N LEU A 52 -13.60 -9.24 -5.74
CA LEU A 52 -14.37 -10.36 -5.20
C LEU A 52 -15.88 -10.08 -5.16
N GLN A 53 -16.27 -8.83 -4.89
CA GLN A 53 -17.68 -8.42 -4.90
C GLN A 53 -18.29 -8.52 -6.30
N SER A 54 -17.52 -8.22 -7.35
CA SER A 54 -17.98 -8.29 -8.74
C SER A 54 -17.76 -9.65 -9.41
N ALA A 55 -16.91 -10.50 -8.83
CA ALA A 55 -16.57 -11.82 -9.38
C ALA A 55 -17.77 -12.79 -9.32
N THR A 56 -18.16 -13.28 -10.51
CA THR A 56 -19.23 -14.27 -10.68
C THR A 56 -18.69 -15.69 -10.84
N ALA A 57 -17.47 -15.85 -11.38
CA ALA A 57 -16.84 -17.14 -11.60
C ALA A 57 -16.33 -17.76 -10.29
N PRO A 58 -16.78 -18.98 -9.89
CA PRO A 58 -16.41 -19.58 -8.61
C PRO A 58 -14.90 -19.79 -8.42
N ALA A 59 -14.19 -20.16 -9.49
CA ALA A 59 -12.73 -20.34 -9.44
C ALA A 59 -12.00 -19.01 -9.18
N TYR A 60 -12.44 -17.93 -9.82
CA TYR A 60 -11.86 -16.61 -9.65
C TYR A 60 -12.13 -16.03 -8.25
N ARG A 61 -13.35 -16.24 -7.72
CA ARG A 61 -13.70 -15.88 -6.33
C ARG A 61 -12.77 -16.57 -5.33
N ARG A 62 -12.56 -17.88 -5.45
CA ARG A 62 -11.64 -18.63 -4.58
C ARG A 62 -10.21 -18.10 -4.65
N MET A 63 -9.74 -17.74 -5.84
CA MET A 63 -8.42 -17.14 -6.01
C MET A 63 -8.32 -15.79 -5.28
N LEU A 64 -9.35 -14.95 -5.38
CA LEU A 64 -9.40 -13.65 -4.70
C LEU A 64 -9.49 -13.79 -3.17
N GLU A 65 -10.26 -14.77 -2.68
CA GLU A 65 -10.32 -15.11 -1.25
C GLU A 65 -8.95 -15.53 -0.72
N GLN A 66 -8.22 -16.38 -1.45
CA GLN A 66 -6.85 -16.78 -1.09
C GLN A 66 -5.88 -15.59 -1.13
N ALA A 67 -5.99 -14.72 -2.14
CA ALA A 67 -5.17 -13.53 -2.23
C ALA A 67 -5.42 -12.57 -1.07
N LEU A 68 -6.69 -12.37 -0.67
CA LEU A 68 -7.05 -11.57 0.49
C LEU A 68 -6.46 -12.12 1.78
N ALA A 69 -6.56 -13.44 2.00
CA ALA A 69 -5.95 -14.08 3.18
C ALA A 69 -4.42 -13.87 3.22
N ALA A 70 -3.74 -14.00 2.08
CA ALA A 70 -2.30 -13.78 2.01
C ALA A 70 -1.90 -12.30 2.25
N LEU A 71 -2.73 -11.35 1.82
CA LEU A 71 -2.53 -9.93 2.07
C LEU A 71 -2.76 -9.58 3.56
N ASP A 72 -3.79 -10.17 4.17
CA ASP A 72 -4.08 -10.02 5.59
C ASP A 72 -2.95 -10.58 6.47
N ASP A 73 -2.41 -11.75 6.11
CA ASP A 73 -1.25 -12.32 6.78
C ASP A 73 0.00 -11.42 6.68
N GLN A 74 0.24 -10.81 5.52
CA GLN A 74 1.36 -9.89 5.34
C GLN A 74 1.18 -8.63 6.18
N LEU A 75 -0.02 -8.07 6.21
CA LEU A 75 -0.35 -6.90 7.04
C LEU A 75 -0.18 -7.20 8.53
N ALA A 76 -0.59 -8.38 8.99
CA ALA A 76 -0.43 -8.80 10.38
C ALA A 76 1.04 -8.95 10.80
N ARG A 77 1.93 -9.32 9.87
CA ARG A 77 3.37 -9.45 10.10
C ARG A 77 4.15 -8.13 10.04
N LEU A 78 3.52 -7.07 9.53
CA LEU A 78 4.08 -5.72 9.43
C LEU A 78 3.79 -4.85 10.67
N VAL A 79 3.13 -5.42 11.69
CA VAL A 79 2.82 -4.80 12.98
C VAL A 79 4.00 -4.88 13.93
#